data_AF-A0A2C8FB72-F1
#
_entry.id   AF-A0A2C8FB72-F1
#
_cell.length_a   1.000
_cell.length_b   1.000
_cell.length_c   1.000
_cell.angle_alpha   90.00
_cell.angle_beta   90.00
_cell.angle_gamma   90.00
#
_symmetry.space_group_name_H-M   'P 1'
#
loop_
_entity.id
_entity.type
_entity.pdbx_description
1 polymer ?
#
loop_
_entity_poly.entity_id
_entity_poly.type
_entity_poly.pdbx_seq_one_letter_code
_entity_poly.pdbx_strand_id
1 'polypeptide(L)'
;MIRSVSVKSAIKDALEVFQFDQWIRFYYVVEKEKELWIEIPEAVLEGLKKDYPHLHPYADMVNELVTDYQRSQENVCSFIASRLDGQKYEQTVLPQVFDSSTFKVEMYIFNVWLKMHESHLDEEPMTFTEWLDMYEGWNSLDEVQEYRTKLQDSGTDPGMPTCSTKQ
;
A
#
# COMPACT_ATOMS: atom_id res chain seq x y z
N MET A 1 -14.14 -21.41 8.07
CA MET A 1 -12.70 -21.08 7.94
C MET A 1 -12.27 -20.44 9.25
N ILE A 2 -11.20 -20.89 9.89
CA ILE A 2 -10.69 -20.25 11.12
C ILE A 2 -9.94 -18.99 10.69
N ARG A 3 -10.32 -17.83 11.22
CA ARG A 3 -9.67 -16.56 10.91
C ARG A 3 -8.41 -16.40 11.75
N SER A 4 -7.43 -15.69 11.22
CA SER A 4 -6.17 -15.43 11.91
C SER A 4 -6.31 -14.31 12.94
N VAL A 5 -5.56 -14.42 14.03
CA VAL A 5 -5.40 -13.35 15.05
C VAL A 5 -4.01 -12.70 15.00
N SER A 6 -3.21 -13.02 13.98
CA SER A 6 -1.83 -12.55 13.88
C SER A 6 -1.75 -11.09 13.40
N VAL A 7 -1.56 -10.16 14.34
CA VAL A 7 -1.35 -8.73 14.03
C VAL A 7 -0.13 -8.54 13.13
N LYS A 8 0.97 -9.27 13.36
CA LYS A 8 2.19 -9.18 12.53
C LYS A 8 1.91 -9.52 11.05
N SER A 9 1.10 -10.55 10.79
CA SER A 9 0.76 -10.93 9.42
C SER A 9 -0.20 -9.91 8.80
N ALA A 10 -1.15 -9.40 9.60
CA ALA A 10 -2.09 -8.38 9.15
C ALA A 10 -1.40 -7.05 8.82
N ILE A 11 -0.34 -6.67 9.56
CA ILE A 11 0.52 -5.52 9.22
C ILE A 11 1.13 -5.71 7.83
N LYS A 12 1.71 -6.88 7.54
CA LYS A 12 2.34 -7.15 6.23
C LYS A 12 1.33 -7.07 5.09
N ASP A 13 0.17 -7.72 5.26
CA ASP A 13 -0.87 -7.71 4.23
C ASP A 13 -1.42 -6.29 4.01
N ALA A 14 -1.65 -5.52 5.07
CA ALA A 14 -2.10 -4.14 4.95
C ALA A 14 -1.07 -3.28 4.21
N LEU A 15 0.22 -3.39 4.58
CA LEU A 15 1.31 -2.68 3.93
C LEU A 15 1.38 -2.99 2.44
N GLU A 16 1.30 -4.27 2.05
CA GLU A 16 1.33 -4.68 0.65
C GLU A 16 0.21 -3.99 -0.16
N VAL A 17 -1.01 -3.91 0.39
CA VAL A 17 -2.13 -3.23 -0.28
C VAL A 17 -1.87 -1.73 -0.44
N PHE A 18 -1.32 -1.06 0.58
CA PHE A 18 -0.96 0.36 0.48
C PHE A 18 0.17 0.61 -0.52
N GLN A 19 1.18 -0.26 -0.55
CA GLN A 19 2.27 -0.19 -1.52
C GLN A 19 1.73 -0.39 -2.94
N PHE A 20 0.78 -1.33 -3.11
CA PHE A 20 0.14 -1.58 -4.39
C PHE A 20 -0.73 -0.41 -4.88
N ASP A 21 -1.54 0.22 -4.01
CA ASP A 21 -2.26 1.46 -4.33
C ASP A 21 -1.29 2.56 -4.79
N GLN A 22 -0.18 2.73 -4.07
CA GLN A 22 0.80 3.75 -4.38
C GLN A 22 1.52 3.46 -5.72
N TRP A 23 1.74 2.19 -6.06
CA TRP A 23 2.28 1.76 -7.37
C TRP A 23 1.31 2.09 -8.50
N ILE A 24 0.03 1.75 -8.32
CA ILE A 24 -1.00 2.07 -9.31
C ILE A 24 -1.07 3.57 -9.55
N ARG A 25 -1.10 4.35 -8.47
CA ARG A 25 -1.20 5.81 -8.57
C ARG A 25 0.03 6.45 -9.19
N PHE A 26 1.20 5.86 -9.00
CA PHE A 26 2.45 6.36 -9.56
C PHE A 26 2.47 6.19 -11.08
N TYR A 27 2.11 5.01 -11.59
CA TYR A 27 2.28 4.69 -13.01
C TYR A 27 1.05 4.87 -13.90
N TYR A 28 -0.16 4.83 -13.32
CA TYR A 28 -1.39 4.74 -14.11
C TYR A 28 -2.36 5.89 -13.87
N VAL A 29 -1.96 6.93 -13.12
CA VAL A 29 -2.75 8.15 -13.03
C VAL A 29 -2.49 9.05 -14.24
N VAL A 30 -3.56 9.43 -14.92
CA VAL A 30 -3.54 10.35 -16.06
C VAL A 30 -4.45 11.53 -15.81
N GLU A 31 -4.07 12.72 -16.28
CA GLU A 31 -4.92 13.91 -16.21
C GLU A 31 -5.80 14.01 -17.46
N LYS A 32 -7.12 14.06 -17.26
CA LYS A 32 -8.13 14.29 -18.31
C LYS A 32 -9.06 15.41 -17.86
N GLU A 33 -9.15 16.47 -18.64
CA GLU A 33 -10.08 17.59 -18.38
C GLU A 33 -10.00 18.18 -16.95
N LYS A 34 -8.79 18.19 -16.35
CA LYS A 34 -8.49 18.62 -14.96
C LYS A 34 -8.93 17.65 -13.86
N GLU A 35 -9.36 16.45 -14.22
CA GLU A 35 -9.57 15.34 -13.29
C GLU A 35 -8.44 14.32 -13.44
N LEU A 36 -8.10 13.66 -12.34
CA LEU A 36 -7.15 12.55 -12.35
C LEU A 36 -7.93 11.24 -12.50
N TRP A 37 -7.54 10.42 -13.46
CA TRP A 37 -8.13 9.12 -13.74
C TRP A 37 -7.09 8.03 -13.56
N ILE A 38 -7.51 6.84 -13.12
CA ILE A 38 -6.64 5.65 -13.13
C ILE A 38 -6.92 4.86 -14.40
N GLU A 39 -5.88 4.61 -15.20
CA GLU A 39 -5.95 3.88 -16.47
C GLU A 39 -4.87 2.80 -16.52
N ILE A 40 -5.24 1.60 -16.12
CA ILE A 40 -4.38 0.43 -16.08
C ILE A 40 -4.54 -0.32 -17.42
N PRO A 41 -3.45 -0.49 -18.20
CA PRO A 41 -3.53 -1.24 -19.45
C PRO A 41 -3.99 -2.69 -19.23
N GLU A 42 -4.78 -3.24 -20.15
CA GLU A 42 -5.30 -4.61 -20.08
C GLU A 42 -4.18 -5.66 -19.89
N ALA A 43 -3.05 -5.48 -20.56
CA ALA A 43 -1.90 -6.37 -20.41
C ALA A 43 -1.32 -6.39 -18.99
N VAL A 44 -1.39 -5.25 -18.28
CA VAL A 44 -0.98 -5.15 -16.88
C VAL A 44 -2.00 -5.84 -15.98
N LEU A 45 -3.30 -5.64 -16.20
CA LEU A 45 -4.36 -6.33 -15.45
C LEU A 45 -4.24 -7.86 -15.58
N GLU A 46 -4.09 -8.37 -16.80
CA GLU A 46 -3.91 -9.81 -17.02
C GLU A 46 -2.61 -10.35 -16.39
N GLY A 47 -1.54 -9.55 -16.37
CA GLY A 47 -0.32 -9.86 -15.60
C GLY A 47 -0.59 -9.96 -14.10
N LEU A 48 -1.25 -8.96 -13.52
CA LEU A 48 -1.62 -8.93 -12.10
C LEU A 48 -2.50 -10.10 -11.70
N LYS A 49 -3.42 -10.53 -12.57
CA LYS A 49 -4.30 -11.67 -12.32
C LYS A 49 -3.53 -12.97 -12.14
N LYS A 50 -2.40 -13.10 -12.82
CA LYS A 50 -1.53 -14.27 -12.77
C LYS A 50 -0.56 -14.19 -11.60
N ASP A 51 0.11 -13.05 -11.44
CA ASP A 51 1.24 -12.92 -10.52
C ASP A 51 0.81 -12.47 -9.11
N TYR A 52 -0.27 -11.68 -9.02
CA TYR A 52 -0.85 -11.14 -7.79
C TYR A 52 -2.38 -11.31 -7.74
N PRO A 53 -2.91 -12.55 -7.78
CA PRO A 53 -4.35 -12.79 -7.84
C PRO A 53 -5.12 -12.23 -6.64
N HIS A 54 -4.47 -12.03 -5.50
CA HIS A 54 -5.07 -11.40 -4.31
C HIS A 54 -5.16 -9.87 -4.40
N LEU A 55 -4.33 -9.22 -5.20
CA LEU A 55 -4.33 -7.77 -5.41
C LEU A 55 -5.06 -7.34 -6.69
N HIS A 56 -5.18 -8.23 -7.69
CA HIS A 56 -5.92 -7.94 -8.92
C HIS A 56 -7.31 -7.32 -8.69
N PRO A 57 -8.14 -7.79 -7.73
CA PRO A 57 -9.46 -7.18 -7.53
C PRO A 57 -9.40 -5.74 -7.01
N TYR A 58 -8.27 -5.28 -6.47
CA TYR A 58 -8.05 -3.87 -6.14
C TYR A 58 -7.84 -3.06 -7.42
N ALA A 59 -6.99 -3.54 -8.32
CA ALA A 59 -6.73 -2.90 -9.61
C ALA A 59 -8.04 -2.77 -10.42
N ASP A 60 -8.84 -3.84 -10.49
CA ASP A 60 -10.17 -3.80 -11.12
C ASP A 60 -11.10 -2.76 -10.49
N MET A 61 -11.07 -2.63 -9.16
CA MET A 61 -11.94 -1.73 -8.42
C MET A 61 -11.64 -0.26 -8.70
N VAL A 62 -10.38 0.08 -9.00
CA VAL A 62 -9.94 1.47 -9.18
C VAL A 62 -9.73 1.86 -10.64
N ASN A 63 -9.64 0.90 -11.56
CA ASN A 63 -9.43 1.16 -12.98
C ASN A 63 -10.61 1.91 -13.61
N GLU A 64 -10.30 2.81 -14.55
CA GLU A 64 -11.25 3.68 -15.24
C GLU A 64 -12.10 4.56 -14.31
N LEU A 65 -11.59 4.88 -13.12
CA LEU A 65 -12.26 5.77 -12.17
C LEU A 65 -11.46 7.04 -11.92
N VAL A 66 -12.19 8.13 -11.67
CA VAL A 66 -11.61 9.38 -11.17
C VAL A 66 -11.09 9.17 -9.75
N THR A 67 -9.85 9.60 -9.53
CA THR A 67 -9.16 9.53 -8.25
C THR A 67 -8.80 10.92 -7.73
N ASP A 68 -8.66 10.99 -6.41
CA ASP A 68 -8.09 12.10 -5.68
C ASP A 68 -7.53 11.53 -4.37
N TYR A 69 -6.98 12.39 -3.51
CA TYR A 69 -6.42 11.96 -2.24
C TYR A 69 -7.44 11.24 -1.35
N GLN A 70 -8.67 11.74 -1.26
CA GLN A 70 -9.71 11.15 -0.42
C GLN A 70 -10.17 9.80 -0.98
N ARG A 71 -10.42 9.73 -2.30
CA ARG A 71 -10.88 8.50 -2.96
C ARG A 71 -9.85 7.40 -2.90
N SER A 72 -8.57 7.71 -3.09
CA SER A 72 -7.49 6.70 -2.94
C SER A 72 -7.50 6.10 -1.54
N GLN A 73 -7.65 6.94 -0.51
CA GLN A 73 -7.75 6.46 0.88
C GLN A 73 -9.00 5.61 1.11
N GLU A 74 -10.15 6.06 0.64
CA GLU A 74 -11.39 5.30 0.76
C GLU A 74 -11.30 3.95 0.05
N ASN A 75 -10.71 3.92 -1.16
CA ASN A 75 -10.51 2.70 -1.94
C ASN A 75 -9.61 1.70 -1.21
N VAL A 76 -8.42 2.13 -0.76
CA VAL A 76 -7.47 1.24 -0.09
C VAL A 76 -8.05 0.71 1.23
N CYS A 77 -8.70 1.57 2.04
CA CYS A 77 -9.33 1.14 3.29
C CYS A 77 -10.53 0.22 3.03
N SER A 78 -11.34 0.48 1.99
CA SER A 78 -12.49 -0.37 1.63
C SER A 78 -12.05 -1.75 1.15
N PHE A 79 -10.98 -1.81 0.37
CA PHE A 79 -10.41 -3.06 -0.07
C PHE A 79 -9.88 -3.89 1.11
N ILE A 80 -9.10 -3.27 1.99
CA ILE A 80 -8.61 -3.90 3.22
C ILE A 80 -9.78 -4.41 4.07
N ALA A 81 -10.82 -3.61 4.28
CA ALA A 81 -12.00 -4.03 5.04
C ALA A 81 -12.69 -5.25 4.38
N SER A 82 -12.86 -5.22 3.05
CA SER A 82 -13.55 -6.30 2.32
C SER A 82 -12.76 -7.61 2.20
N ARG A 83 -11.43 -7.59 2.36
CA ARG A 83 -10.55 -8.75 2.14
C ARG A 83 -9.87 -9.26 3.41
N LEU A 84 -9.59 -8.37 4.36
CA LEU A 84 -8.83 -8.68 5.56
C LEU A 84 -9.74 -8.70 6.79
N ASP A 85 -10.60 -7.70 6.98
CA ASP A 85 -11.43 -7.54 8.18
C ASP A 85 -12.62 -8.50 8.21
N GLY A 86 -12.67 -9.40 9.20
CA GLY A 86 -13.71 -10.42 9.30
C GLY A 86 -13.71 -11.45 8.17
N GLN A 87 -12.71 -11.42 7.29
CA GLN A 87 -12.52 -12.38 6.21
C GLN A 87 -11.29 -13.24 6.46
N LYS A 88 -10.08 -12.65 6.38
CA LYS A 88 -8.80 -13.32 6.67
C LYS A 88 -8.46 -13.24 8.16
N TYR A 89 -8.76 -12.13 8.80
CA TYR A 89 -8.47 -11.85 10.21
C TYR A 89 -9.74 -11.69 11.05
N GLU A 90 -9.61 -11.91 12.35
CA GLU A 90 -10.66 -11.54 13.29
C GLU A 90 -10.90 -10.02 13.30
N GLN A 91 -12.14 -9.60 13.57
CA GLN A 91 -12.57 -8.20 13.47
C GLN A 91 -11.79 -7.23 14.37
N THR A 92 -11.17 -7.76 15.42
CA THR A 92 -10.37 -6.96 16.36
C THR A 92 -8.95 -6.70 15.87
N VAL A 93 -8.48 -7.36 14.82
CA VAL A 93 -7.07 -7.32 14.40
C VAL A 93 -6.75 -6.05 13.61
N LEU A 94 -7.57 -5.67 12.63
CA LEU A 94 -7.30 -4.52 11.75
C LEU A 94 -7.24 -3.18 12.48
N PRO A 95 -8.11 -2.90 13.47
CA PRO A 95 -7.95 -1.73 14.34
C PRO A 95 -6.57 -1.69 15.03
N GLN A 96 -6.08 -2.83 15.54
CA GLN A 96 -4.75 -2.91 16.15
C GLN A 96 -3.62 -2.70 15.15
N VAL A 97 -3.81 -3.07 13.88
CA VAL A 97 -2.83 -2.80 12.81
C VAL A 97 -2.71 -1.29 12.58
N PHE A 98 -3.83 -0.60 12.41
CA PHE A 98 -3.82 0.85 12.13
C PHE A 98 -3.34 1.68 13.31
N ASP A 99 -3.59 1.21 14.54
CA ASP A 99 -3.06 1.84 15.76
C ASP A 99 -1.59 1.48 16.04
N SER A 100 -1.02 0.49 15.33
CA SER A 100 0.34 0.02 15.57
C SER A 100 1.40 1.04 15.15
N SER A 101 2.33 1.35 16.06
CA SER A 101 3.53 2.13 15.73
C SER A 101 4.37 1.46 14.65
N THR A 102 4.44 0.12 14.64
CA THR A 102 5.15 -0.63 13.60
C THR A 102 4.56 -0.33 12.23
N PHE A 103 3.25 -0.46 12.05
CA PHE A 103 2.61 -0.18 10.76
C PHE A 103 2.88 1.24 10.28
N LYS A 104 2.74 2.23 11.17
CA LYS A 104 2.99 3.65 10.87
C LYS A 104 4.46 3.91 10.47
N VAL A 105 5.42 3.31 11.17
CA VAL A 105 6.85 3.42 10.84
C VAL A 105 7.15 2.78 9.48
N GLU A 106 6.61 1.60 9.20
CA GLU A 106 6.82 0.95 7.89
C GLU A 106 6.26 1.79 6.74
N MET A 107 5.04 2.32 6.89
CA MET A 107 4.45 3.23 5.91
C MET A 107 5.29 4.49 5.71
N TYR A 108 5.78 5.08 6.80
CA TYR A 108 6.64 6.25 6.74
C TYR A 108 7.95 5.97 6.00
N ILE A 109 8.62 4.86 6.30
CA ILE A 109 9.86 4.44 5.63
C ILE A 109 9.63 4.24 4.14
N PHE A 110 8.54 3.57 3.76
CA PHE A 110 8.17 3.41 2.36
C PHE A 110 7.94 4.76 1.66
N ASN A 111 7.24 5.70 2.31
CA ASN A 111 7.03 7.04 1.77
C ASN A 111 8.33 7.85 1.64
N VAL A 112 9.30 7.65 2.53
CA VAL A 112 10.65 8.24 2.41
C VAL A 112 11.37 7.66 1.21
N TRP A 113 11.34 6.34 1.04
CA TRP A 113 11.94 5.68 -0.13
C TRP A 113 11.36 6.22 -1.44
N LEU A 114 10.04 6.30 -1.56
CA LEU A 114 9.37 6.83 -2.75
C LEU A 114 9.86 8.23 -3.11
N LYS A 115 9.85 9.15 -2.14
CA LYS A 115 10.29 10.53 -2.36
C LYS A 115 11.76 10.63 -2.77
N MET A 116 12.60 9.75 -2.23
CA MET A 116 14.03 9.74 -2.57
C MET A 116 14.32 9.18 -3.95
N HIS A 117 13.49 8.26 -4.44
CA HIS A 117 13.72 7.53 -5.69
C HIS A 117 12.77 7.95 -6.83
N GLU A 118 11.84 8.88 -6.59
CA GLU A 118 10.83 9.36 -7.55
C GLU A 118 11.40 9.61 -8.95
N SER A 119 12.50 10.35 -9.05
CA SER A 119 13.12 10.66 -10.35
C SER A 119 13.60 9.44 -11.13
N HIS A 120 14.01 8.38 -10.44
CA HIS A 120 14.41 7.13 -11.07
C HIS A 120 13.19 6.25 -11.38
N LEU A 121 12.19 6.26 -10.51
CA LEU A 121 10.92 5.57 -10.73
C LEU A 121 10.17 6.14 -11.96
N ASP A 122 10.35 7.43 -12.25
CA ASP A 122 9.78 8.14 -13.40
C ASP A 122 10.45 7.83 -14.75
N GLU A 123 11.63 7.18 -14.76
CA GLU A 123 12.39 6.95 -16.01
C GLU A 123 11.67 5.97 -16.93
N GLU A 124 11.26 4.81 -16.40
CA GLU A 124 10.51 3.79 -17.12
C GLU A 124 9.48 3.11 -16.21
N PRO A 125 8.29 2.73 -16.74
CA PRO A 125 7.32 1.96 -15.97
C PRO A 125 7.89 0.60 -15.54
N MET A 126 7.76 0.30 -14.24
CA MET A 126 8.20 -0.97 -13.67
C MET A 126 7.01 -1.80 -13.19
N THR A 127 7.18 -3.11 -13.20
CA THR A 127 6.24 -4.04 -12.58
C THR A 127 6.21 -3.85 -11.05
N PHE A 128 5.11 -4.26 -10.42
CA PHE A 128 5.01 -4.19 -8.96
C PHE A 128 6.11 -4.99 -8.26
N THR A 129 6.51 -6.14 -8.82
CA THR A 129 7.63 -6.95 -8.32
C THR A 129 8.94 -6.17 -8.31
N GLU A 130 9.31 -5.56 -9.43
CA GLU A 130 10.54 -4.77 -9.55
C GLU A 130 10.54 -3.61 -8.54
N TRP A 131 9.38 -2.99 -8.34
CA TRP A 131 9.21 -1.91 -7.36
C TRP A 131 9.47 -2.38 -5.93
N LEU A 132 8.92 -3.53 -5.56
CA LEU A 132 9.13 -4.14 -4.25
C LEU A 132 10.59 -4.58 -4.08
N ASP A 133 11.21 -5.19 -5.08
CA ASP A 133 12.60 -5.64 -5.01
C ASP A 133 13.55 -4.45 -4.79
N MET A 134 13.30 -3.32 -5.45
CA MET A 134 14.07 -2.09 -5.24
C MET A 134 13.87 -1.52 -3.83
N TYR A 135 12.62 -1.49 -3.36
CA TYR A 135 12.33 -1.07 -2.00
C TYR A 135 13.01 -1.99 -0.98
N GLU A 136 12.92 -3.30 -1.14
CA GLU A 136 13.54 -4.28 -0.24
C GLU A 136 15.06 -4.17 -0.24
N GLY A 137 15.67 -3.98 -1.42
CA GLY A 137 17.11 -3.75 -1.55
C GLY A 137 17.56 -2.51 -0.78
N TRP A 138 16.90 -1.37 -0.98
CA TRP A 138 17.18 -0.15 -0.22
C TRP A 138 16.89 -0.31 1.27
N ASN A 139 15.76 -0.94 1.61
CA ASN A 139 15.33 -1.12 2.99
C ASN A 139 16.24 -2.07 3.76
N SER A 140 16.99 -2.95 3.08
CA SER A 140 17.95 -3.87 3.70
C SER A 140 19.28 -3.23 4.12
N LEU A 141 19.53 -1.98 3.71
CA LEU A 141 20.76 -1.25 4.06
C LEU A 141 20.85 -0.98 5.57
N ASP A 142 22.05 -1.12 6.13
CA ASP A 142 22.32 -0.96 7.56
C ASP A 142 21.87 0.41 8.06
N GLU A 143 22.10 1.48 7.29
CA GLU A 143 21.69 2.84 7.65
C GLU A 143 20.18 2.99 7.75
N VAL A 144 19.43 2.29 6.89
CA VAL A 144 17.96 2.31 6.90
C VAL A 144 17.44 1.51 8.10
N GLN A 145 18.05 0.36 8.40
CA GLN A 145 17.72 -0.42 9.59
C GLN A 145 18.00 0.36 10.89
N GLU A 146 19.13 1.05 10.98
CA GLU A 146 19.44 1.91 12.12
C GLU A 146 18.44 3.08 12.25
N TYR A 147 18.08 3.71 11.13
CA TYR A 147 17.10 4.79 11.13
C TYR A 147 15.71 4.31 11.58
N ARG A 148 15.29 3.14 11.11
CA ARG A 148 14.06 2.46 11.53
C ARG A 148 14.04 2.21 13.04
N THR A 149 15.12 1.69 13.62
CA THR A 149 15.21 1.48 15.07
C THR A 149 15.06 2.80 15.84
N LYS A 150 15.73 3.87 15.40
CA LYS A 150 15.59 5.20 16.01
C LYS A 150 14.15 5.73 15.96
N LEU A 151 13.44 5.52 14.85
CA LEU A 151 12.04 5.92 14.72
C LEU A 151 11.15 5.17 15.72
N GLN A 152 11.34 3.86 15.83
CA GLN A 152 10.60 3.01 16.76
C GLN A 152 10.87 3.41 18.22
N ASP A 153 12.13 3.70 18.57
CA ASP A 153 12.54 4.08 19.92
C ASP A 153 12.10 5.49 20.32
N SER A 154 12.01 6.42 19.36
CA SER A 154 11.62 7.80 19.65
C SER A 154 10.12 7.96 19.97
N GLY A 155 9.30 6.95 19.66
CA GLY A 155 7.84 7.01 19.87
C GLY A 155 7.15 8.11 19.08
N THR A 156 7.83 8.73 18.12
CA THR A 156 7.27 9.78 17.26
C THR A 156 6.25 9.12 16.34
N ASP A 157 4.97 9.46 16.50
CA ASP A 157 3.91 9.07 15.57
C ASP A 157 4.13 9.85 14.27
N PRO A 158 4.61 9.21 13.18
CA PRO A 158 4.66 9.87 11.89
C PRO A 158 3.21 9.92 11.42
N GLY A 159 2.52 11.04 11.66
CA GLY A 159 1.10 11.18 11.38
C GLY A 159 0.71 10.58 10.02
N MET A 160 -0.26 9.67 10.03
CA MET A 160 -0.76 8.94 8.86
C MET A 160 -2.23 9.23 8.61
N PRO A 161 -2.75 8.93 7.40
CA PRO A 161 -4.19 8.89 7.15
C PRO A 161 -4.89 7.87 8.05
N THR A 162 -6.03 8.25 8.61
CA THR A 162 -6.85 7.37 9.44
C THR A 162 -7.77 6.52 8.57
N CYS A 163 -7.60 5.19 8.54
CA CYS A 163 -8.63 4.30 8.01
C CYS A 163 -9.76 4.16 9.05
N SER A 164 -10.83 4.95 8.93
CA SER A 164 -12.06 4.68 9.66
C SER A 164 -12.85 3.59 8.91
N THR A 165 -12.73 2.34 9.34
CA THR A 165 -13.63 1.28 8.88
C THR A 165 -15.05 1.63 9.37
N LYS A 166 -15.96 2.01 8.48
CA LYS A 166 -17.38 2.13 8.84
C LYS A 166 -17.91 0.72 9.08
N GLN A 167 -18.27 0.44 10.34
CA GLN A 167 -19.00 -0.76 10.75
C GLN A 167 -20.41 -0.78 10.16
#